data_AF-A0A9J6DNM0-F1
#
_entry.id   AF-A0A9J6DNM0-F1
#
_cell.length_a   1.000
_cell.length_b   1.000
_cell.length_c   1.000
_cell.angle_alpha   90.00
_cell.angle_beta   90.00
_cell.angle_gamma   90.00
#
_symmetry.space_group_name_H-M   'P 1'
#
loop_
_entity.id
_entity.type
_entity.pdbx_description
1 polymer ?
#
loop_
_entity_poly.entity_id
_entity_poly.type
_entity_poly.pdbx_seq_one_letter_code
_entity_poly.pdbx_strand_id
1 'polypeptide(L)'
;MHDSRRDAHPVYPLCPPAVQKGHCHVNWIRKMPCSFSWDWAPSFPSTGIWKPIRLEGSNGVVIRDVLVATIPQIWITLEDAFLGMESVTFESSVQRNSKLELLVPLSYGITVHRWWPVGYGQQTLYTLQISASVDDDLFEKTARIGFRTVQLNEDVIQDFDDGTAFYFVVNDIPVYAKGSNWVPPDIFPERITNDYVKELLLSVKEANMNMLRVWAGGVYETDYFYSLADELGILIWQDFMFSASLYPADQPFLESVAIEVQQQVRRLQYHPSLVVWAGNNENEDALASGWWEEVKNNYDLYRTDYIKLYVDVIKTVVEAEDRTRPFVSSTPSNGRKTAENGWISSTPNGEINGDLHFYSYSSELWKPASFPMPRFVTEIGMQSYPPRDSMERVMPASMVTYPFSRFLDHRQHYAMGARFAARIIDAYFRVANTSRTDRAAGYDMVSYLTQVIQAESVRTGCERFRRLRGHIHDGLGHNMGVLYWQLNDIWPAPSWASIEYGGRWKMLQYFAKKFFSPIIVSPYLERDDEIKLFIVNDFLAPVEDAVLDVTLYSALSFAPLWSFQLQPKVVSHQQKHLGPAVVVQWLKYSAADTQAAESNPGCGG
;
A
#
# COMPACT_ATOMS: atom_id res chain seq x y z
N MET A 1 -21.57 25.45 20.22
CA MET A 1 -20.44 25.18 21.14
C MET A 1 -19.26 26.04 20.71
N HIS A 2 -19.21 27.33 21.06
CA HIS A 2 -18.30 28.28 20.38
C HIS A 2 -17.41 29.14 21.28
N ASP A 3 -17.37 28.92 22.60
CA ASP A 3 -16.68 29.83 23.52
C ASP A 3 -15.98 29.12 24.72
N SER A 4 -15.22 28.05 24.44
CA SER A 4 -14.40 27.36 25.45
C SER A 4 -13.03 26.89 24.95
N ARG A 5 -12.58 27.35 23.77
CA ARG A 5 -11.26 27.02 23.18
C ARG A 5 -10.41 28.27 22.92
N ARG A 6 -10.33 29.19 23.89
CA ARG A 6 -9.57 30.44 23.72
C ARG A 6 -8.05 30.25 23.77
N ASP A 7 -7.57 29.09 24.20
CA ASP A 7 -6.14 28.78 24.42
C ASP A 7 -5.56 27.74 23.45
N ALA A 8 -6.31 27.30 22.44
CA ALA A 8 -5.83 26.33 21.45
C ALA A 8 -5.19 27.02 20.23
N HIS A 9 -3.95 26.68 19.91
CA HIS A 9 -3.28 27.12 18.68
C HIS A 9 -3.94 26.52 17.42
N PRO A 10 -3.80 27.17 16.24
CA PRO A 10 -4.31 26.64 14.98
C PRO A 10 -3.67 25.28 14.66
N VAL A 11 -4.45 24.35 14.11
CA VAL A 11 -3.99 23.02 13.70
C VAL A 11 -4.15 22.88 12.19
N TYR A 12 -3.04 22.62 11.48
CA TYR A 12 -2.96 22.70 10.02
C TYR A 12 -3.17 21.34 9.34
N PRO A 13 -3.64 21.30 8.07
CA PRO A 13 -4.10 22.43 7.27
C PRO A 13 -5.46 22.95 7.79
N LEU A 14 -5.67 24.27 7.73
CA LEU A 14 -6.94 24.86 8.14
C LEU A 14 -8.07 24.46 7.17
N CYS A 15 -7.80 24.53 5.87
CA CYS A 15 -8.71 24.15 4.80
C CYS A 15 -7.96 23.35 3.71
N PRO A 16 -8.64 22.42 3.01
CA PRO A 16 -8.06 21.74 1.86
C PRO A 16 -7.82 22.71 0.69
N PRO A 17 -6.94 22.36 -0.27
CA PRO A 17 -6.76 23.13 -1.50
C PRO A 17 -8.09 23.35 -2.24
N ALA A 18 -8.32 24.57 -2.75
CA ALA A 18 -9.58 24.92 -3.42
C ALA A 18 -9.94 24.02 -4.62
N VAL A 19 -8.93 23.39 -5.24
CA VAL A 19 -9.11 22.40 -6.32
C VAL A 19 -9.79 21.10 -5.85
N GLN A 20 -9.82 20.79 -4.56
CA GLN A 20 -10.55 19.64 -4.01
C GLN A 20 -12.03 19.94 -3.67
N LYS A 21 -12.44 21.22 -3.70
CA LYS A 21 -13.82 21.67 -3.40
C LYS A 21 -14.35 21.14 -2.05
N GLY A 22 -13.46 21.07 -1.05
CA GLY A 22 -13.70 20.41 0.23
C GLY A 22 -14.19 21.30 1.38
N HIS A 23 -14.25 20.70 2.57
CA HIS A 23 -14.58 21.35 3.83
C HIS A 23 -13.35 21.49 4.73
N CYS A 24 -13.29 22.57 5.52
CA CYS A 24 -12.18 22.88 6.42
C CYS A 24 -12.19 22.05 7.71
N HIS A 25 -11.06 22.02 8.42
CA HIS A 25 -10.92 21.51 9.80
C HIS A 25 -11.25 20.02 10.01
N VAL A 26 -11.02 19.15 9.03
CA VAL A 26 -11.21 17.70 9.17
C VAL A 26 -10.38 17.08 10.30
N ASN A 27 -9.20 17.66 10.57
CA ASN A 27 -8.29 17.26 11.65
C ASN A 27 -8.85 17.47 13.08
N TRP A 28 -9.92 18.24 13.25
CA TRP A 28 -10.57 18.45 14.55
C TRP A 28 -11.64 17.40 14.90
N ILE A 29 -11.89 16.42 14.02
CA ILE A 29 -12.89 15.37 14.23
C ILE A 29 -12.31 13.98 13.93
N ARG A 30 -12.55 13.01 14.81
CA ARG A 30 -12.24 11.60 14.55
C ARG A 30 -13.30 11.00 13.62
N LYS A 31 -13.08 11.14 12.31
CA LYS A 31 -13.90 10.67 11.19
C LYS A 31 -12.99 10.44 9.98
N MET A 32 -13.42 9.58 9.04
CA MET A 32 -12.76 9.33 7.74
C MET A 32 -12.22 10.62 7.09
N PRO A 33 -10.90 10.86 7.06
CA PRO A 33 -10.36 12.14 6.60
C PRO A 33 -10.77 12.51 5.16
N CYS A 34 -10.73 11.56 4.21
CA CYS A 34 -11.12 11.82 2.82
C CYS A 34 -12.61 12.14 2.63
N SER A 35 -13.47 11.97 3.65
CA SER A 35 -14.88 12.39 3.58
C SER A 35 -15.07 13.90 3.46
N PHE A 36 -14.04 14.70 3.77
CA PHE A 36 -14.04 16.16 3.63
C PHE A 36 -13.52 16.63 2.26
N SER A 37 -13.23 15.69 1.34
CA SER A 37 -12.45 15.77 0.10
C SER A 37 -11.03 15.23 0.22
N TRP A 38 -10.48 14.85 -0.92
CA TRP A 38 -9.05 14.62 -1.14
C TRP A 38 -8.71 14.99 -2.60
N ASP A 39 -7.45 14.89 -3.02
CA ASP A 39 -7.05 15.17 -4.41
C ASP A 39 -7.52 14.11 -5.44
N TRP A 40 -8.16 13.03 -4.95
CA TRP A 40 -8.94 12.05 -5.71
C TRP A 40 -10.35 11.78 -5.12
N ALA A 41 -10.77 12.45 -4.04
CA ALA A 41 -12.04 12.15 -3.34
C ALA A 41 -13.00 13.37 -3.24
N PRO A 42 -14.32 13.16 -3.28
CA PRO A 42 -15.33 14.21 -3.10
C PRO A 42 -15.55 14.59 -1.63
N SER A 43 -16.15 15.75 -1.40
CA SER A 43 -16.59 16.19 -0.07
C SER A 43 -18.03 15.74 0.21
N PHE A 44 -18.19 14.66 0.99
CA PHE A 44 -19.47 14.20 1.51
C PHE A 44 -19.32 13.79 3.00
N PRO A 45 -19.20 14.76 3.93
CA PRO A 45 -19.07 14.48 5.36
C PRO A 45 -20.40 14.04 5.98
N SER A 46 -20.88 12.85 5.59
CA SER A 46 -22.18 12.29 5.98
C SER A 46 -22.28 12.02 7.49
N THR A 47 -23.52 12.06 8.01
CA THR A 47 -23.88 11.66 9.38
C THR A 47 -24.83 10.46 9.33
N GLY A 48 -24.60 9.47 10.19
CA GLY A 48 -25.41 8.26 10.20
C GLY A 48 -24.85 7.15 11.09
N ILE A 49 -25.67 6.13 11.32
CA ILE A 49 -25.32 4.92 12.08
C ILE A 49 -24.75 3.91 11.06
N TRP A 50 -23.44 4.03 10.81
CA TRP A 50 -22.75 3.30 9.73
C TRP A 50 -22.32 1.86 10.09
N LYS A 51 -22.63 1.40 11.31
CA LYS A 51 -22.34 0.04 11.82
C LYS A 51 -23.56 -0.49 12.58
N PRO A 52 -23.75 -1.83 12.70
CA PRO A 52 -24.92 -2.40 13.36
C PRO A 52 -25.08 -1.98 14.83
N ILE A 53 -26.32 -1.76 15.26
CA ILE A 53 -26.71 -1.65 16.68
C ILE A 53 -27.29 -2.98 17.13
N ARG A 54 -26.97 -3.39 18.36
CA ARG A 54 -27.50 -4.61 19.01
C ARG A 54 -28.01 -4.29 20.41
N LEU A 55 -28.99 -5.06 20.86
CA LEU A 55 -29.37 -5.14 22.27
C LEU A 55 -28.90 -6.50 22.79
N GLU A 56 -28.03 -6.49 23.79
CA GLU A 56 -27.38 -7.69 24.33
C GLU A 56 -27.81 -7.84 25.81
N GLY A 57 -28.70 -8.80 26.08
CA GLY A 57 -29.07 -9.19 27.44
C GLY A 57 -28.36 -10.49 27.82
N SER A 58 -27.75 -10.54 29.00
CA SER A 58 -27.16 -11.76 29.57
C SER A 58 -27.46 -11.83 31.07
N ASN A 59 -27.75 -13.03 31.55
CA ASN A 59 -27.85 -13.34 32.98
C ASN A 59 -26.51 -13.87 33.55
N GLY A 60 -25.54 -14.15 32.68
CA GLY A 60 -24.23 -14.71 33.02
C GLY A 60 -23.08 -13.94 32.36
N VAL A 61 -22.18 -14.66 31.70
CA VAL A 61 -20.92 -14.12 31.14
C VAL A 61 -21.16 -13.46 29.78
N VAL A 62 -20.30 -12.51 29.40
CA VAL A 62 -20.23 -11.95 28.03
C VAL A 62 -18.77 -11.75 27.65
N ILE A 63 -18.23 -12.63 26.81
CA ILE A 63 -16.83 -12.55 26.34
C ILE A 63 -16.68 -11.36 25.39
N ARG A 64 -16.14 -10.24 25.88
CA ARG A 64 -16.08 -8.98 25.12
C ARG A 64 -15.00 -9.01 24.04
N ASP A 65 -13.77 -9.29 24.44
CA ASP A 65 -12.58 -9.31 23.57
C ASP A 65 -11.86 -10.66 23.65
N VAL A 66 -11.20 -11.02 22.56
CA VAL A 66 -10.36 -12.22 22.43
C VAL A 66 -9.09 -11.79 21.72
N LEU A 67 -8.00 -11.66 22.46
CA LEU A 67 -6.70 -11.28 21.92
C LEU A 67 -5.86 -12.54 21.78
N VAL A 68 -5.28 -12.77 20.61
CA VAL A 68 -4.49 -13.97 20.32
C VAL A 68 -3.12 -13.58 19.79
N ALA A 69 -2.09 -13.88 20.56
CA ALA A 69 -0.70 -13.75 20.12
C ALA A 69 -0.12 -15.14 19.81
N THR A 70 0.18 -15.39 18.53
CA THR A 70 0.86 -16.61 18.07
C THR A 70 2.37 -16.44 18.12
N ILE A 71 2.93 -16.61 19.31
CA ILE A 71 4.36 -16.83 19.57
C ILE A 71 4.58 -18.37 19.39
N PRO A 72 5.75 -19.01 19.64
CA PRO A 72 5.80 -20.48 19.75
C PRO A 72 4.92 -21.12 20.86
N GLN A 73 4.05 -20.32 21.47
CA GLN A 73 2.99 -20.65 22.42
C GLN A 73 1.78 -19.75 22.08
N ILE A 74 0.55 -20.19 22.33
CA ILE A 74 -0.63 -19.32 22.15
C ILE A 74 -0.88 -18.58 23.46
N TRP A 75 -0.82 -17.25 23.42
CA TRP A 75 -1.36 -16.41 24.49
C TRP A 75 -2.78 -15.99 24.08
N ILE A 76 -3.77 -16.40 24.88
CA ILE A 76 -5.16 -15.97 24.74
C ILE A 76 -5.46 -15.03 25.90
N THR A 77 -5.74 -13.77 25.62
CA THR A 77 -6.30 -12.85 26.61
C THR A 77 -7.80 -12.77 26.39
N LEU A 78 -8.56 -13.08 27.44
CA LEU A 78 -10.00 -12.87 27.52
C LEU A 78 -10.25 -11.72 28.49
N GLU A 79 -11.13 -10.78 28.13
CA GLU A 79 -11.71 -9.84 29.10
C GLU A 79 -13.18 -10.21 29.32
N ASP A 80 -13.54 -10.41 30.60
CA ASP A 80 -14.80 -10.94 31.13
C ASP A 80 -15.18 -12.37 30.66
N ALA A 81 -14.57 -13.41 31.28
CA ALA A 81 -14.81 -14.83 30.99
C ALA A 81 -14.80 -15.75 32.24
N PHE A 82 -15.47 -16.92 32.18
CA PHE A 82 -15.60 -17.94 33.25
C PHE A 82 -15.87 -19.32 32.61
N LEU A 83 -15.21 -20.43 32.99
CA LEU A 83 -15.01 -21.56 32.06
C LEU A 83 -15.18 -23.00 32.58
N GLY A 84 -15.63 -23.87 31.67
CA GLY A 84 -15.74 -25.34 31.71
C GLY A 84 -16.42 -25.81 30.39
N MET A 85 -16.25 -27.02 29.84
CA MET A 85 -15.20 -28.04 30.01
C MET A 85 -14.88 -28.65 28.60
N GLU A 86 -14.34 -29.89 28.50
CA GLU A 86 -13.89 -30.58 27.27
C GLU A 86 -13.26 -29.68 26.18
N SER A 87 -12.26 -28.94 26.66
CA SER A 87 -11.35 -28.08 25.92
C SER A 87 -10.00 -28.09 26.66
N VAL A 88 -9.04 -27.21 26.32
CA VAL A 88 -8.01 -26.87 27.33
C VAL A 88 -8.69 -25.99 28.38
N THR A 89 -9.27 -26.64 29.39
CA THR A 89 -10.09 -25.99 30.40
C THR A 89 -9.21 -25.31 31.45
N PHE A 90 -9.42 -24.01 31.65
CA PHE A 90 -8.82 -23.25 32.74
C PHE A 90 -9.92 -22.88 33.74
N GLU A 91 -9.88 -23.49 34.91
CA GLU A 91 -10.70 -23.06 36.04
C GLU A 91 -10.07 -21.81 36.68
N SER A 92 -10.79 -20.68 36.64
CA SER A 92 -10.37 -19.44 37.28
C SER A 92 -11.59 -18.73 37.87
N SER A 93 -11.51 -18.36 39.15
CA SER A 93 -12.55 -17.56 39.81
C SER A 93 -12.29 -16.07 39.55
N VAL A 94 -12.96 -15.49 38.55
CA VAL A 94 -12.69 -14.13 38.09
C VAL A 94 -13.77 -13.15 38.57
N GLN A 95 -13.36 -12.00 39.11
CA GLN A 95 -14.31 -10.98 39.56
C GLN A 95 -14.91 -10.21 38.37
N ARG A 96 -16.02 -9.48 38.60
CA ARG A 96 -16.65 -8.65 37.56
C ARG A 96 -15.68 -7.59 37.03
N ASN A 97 -15.61 -7.41 35.70
CA ASN A 97 -14.67 -6.54 35.00
C ASN A 97 -13.20 -7.03 35.14
N SER A 98 -12.89 -8.21 34.60
CA SER A 98 -11.57 -8.83 34.79
C SER A 98 -10.92 -9.36 33.51
N LYS A 99 -9.58 -9.28 33.51
CA LYS A 99 -8.72 -9.81 32.45
C LYS A 99 -8.20 -11.18 32.86
N LEU A 100 -8.42 -12.18 32.00
CA LEU A 100 -7.97 -13.56 32.15
C LEU A 100 -6.96 -13.85 31.04
N GLU A 101 -5.68 -13.97 31.41
CA GLU A 101 -4.60 -14.34 30.49
C GLU A 101 -4.35 -15.86 30.57
N LEU A 102 -4.55 -16.54 29.44
CA LEU A 102 -4.43 -17.99 29.31
C LEU A 102 -3.26 -18.32 28.37
N LEU A 103 -2.27 -19.04 28.88
CA LEU A 103 -1.21 -19.61 28.06
C LEU A 103 -1.62 -21.03 27.66
N VAL A 104 -1.90 -21.26 26.36
CA VAL A 104 -2.15 -22.59 25.82
C VAL A 104 -0.84 -23.11 25.21
N PRO A 105 -0.07 -23.96 25.92
CA PRO A 105 1.06 -24.65 25.32
C PRO A 105 0.55 -25.66 24.30
N LEU A 106 1.11 -25.62 23.09
CA LEU A 106 0.90 -26.68 22.12
C LEU A 106 1.47 -27.99 22.68
N SER A 107 0.64 -29.01 22.81
CA SER A 107 1.05 -30.29 23.40
C SER A 107 2.10 -30.99 22.54
N TYR A 108 3.02 -31.70 23.21
CA TYR A 108 4.06 -32.50 22.55
C TYR A 108 3.42 -33.46 21.54
N GLY A 109 3.72 -33.28 20.25
CA GLY A 109 3.22 -34.11 19.15
C GLY A 109 2.26 -33.41 18.18
N ILE A 110 1.71 -32.24 18.51
CA ILE A 110 0.90 -31.46 17.54
C ILE A 110 1.83 -30.75 16.55
N THR A 111 1.68 -31.05 15.26
CA THR A 111 2.34 -30.31 14.18
C THR A 111 1.49 -29.11 13.78
N VAL A 112 2.00 -27.90 13.97
CA VAL A 112 1.32 -26.67 13.53
C VAL A 112 1.81 -26.27 12.14
N HIS A 113 0.91 -26.31 11.16
CA HIS A 113 1.13 -25.73 9.84
C HIS A 113 1.00 -24.20 9.93
N ARG A 114 2.08 -23.48 9.61
CA ARG A 114 2.14 -22.02 9.63
C ARG A 114 1.27 -21.40 8.51
N TRP A 115 0.73 -20.22 8.76
CA TRP A 115 0.11 -19.37 7.75
C TRP A 115 1.18 -18.63 6.95
N TRP A 116 1.00 -18.48 5.65
CA TRP A 116 1.93 -17.77 4.76
C TRP A 116 1.21 -16.78 3.83
N PRO A 117 1.87 -15.68 3.43
CA PRO A 117 1.39 -14.84 2.35
C PRO A 117 1.38 -15.58 1.00
N VAL A 118 0.58 -15.06 0.07
CA VAL A 118 0.46 -15.57 -1.29
C VAL A 118 1.83 -15.57 -1.99
N GLY A 119 2.16 -16.69 -2.62
CA GLY A 119 3.47 -16.94 -3.24
C GLY A 119 4.51 -17.61 -2.32
N TYR A 120 4.31 -17.64 -0.99
CA TYR A 120 5.29 -18.19 -0.04
C TYR A 120 4.84 -19.48 0.67
N GLY A 121 3.55 -19.82 0.61
CA GLY A 121 3.02 -21.06 1.18
C GLY A 121 1.50 -21.11 1.23
N GLN A 122 0.97 -21.97 2.10
CA GLN A 122 -0.47 -22.14 2.33
C GLN A 122 -0.99 -21.17 3.40
N GLN A 123 -2.21 -20.67 3.18
CA GLN A 123 -2.93 -19.77 4.09
C GLN A 123 -3.64 -20.57 5.19
N THR A 124 -2.90 -21.40 5.94
CA THR A 124 -3.52 -22.29 6.93
C THR A 124 -4.13 -21.48 8.08
N LEU A 125 -5.44 -21.62 8.29
CA LEU A 125 -6.20 -20.97 9.34
C LEU A 125 -6.86 -22.00 10.25
N TYR A 126 -6.93 -21.70 11.53
CA TYR A 126 -7.50 -22.55 12.57
C TYR A 126 -8.67 -21.82 13.21
N THR A 127 -9.70 -22.58 13.60
CA THR A 127 -10.83 -22.07 14.36
C THR A 127 -10.51 -22.19 15.85
N LEU A 128 -10.33 -21.05 16.52
CA LEU A 128 -10.24 -20.98 17.98
C LEU A 128 -11.66 -20.76 18.53
N GLN A 129 -12.23 -21.81 19.12
CA GLN A 129 -13.48 -21.74 19.86
C GLN A 129 -13.16 -21.54 21.34
N ILE A 130 -13.75 -20.49 21.93
CA ILE A 130 -13.64 -20.19 23.36
C ILE A 130 -15.05 -20.26 23.91
N SER A 131 -15.29 -21.29 24.72
CA SER A 131 -16.50 -21.40 25.53
C SER A 131 -16.30 -20.72 26.89
N ALA A 132 -17.39 -20.58 27.62
CA ALA A 132 -17.49 -20.11 28.98
C ALA A 132 -18.76 -20.74 29.58
N SER A 133 -18.74 -21.23 30.82
CA SER A 133 -19.86 -21.95 31.43
C SER A 133 -20.16 -21.43 32.82
N VAL A 134 -21.43 -21.10 33.09
CA VAL A 134 -21.92 -20.64 34.41
C VAL A 134 -23.30 -21.23 34.63
N ASP A 135 -23.52 -21.92 35.75
CA ASP A 135 -24.81 -22.51 36.15
C ASP A 135 -25.49 -23.33 35.02
N ASP A 136 -24.70 -24.17 34.35
CA ASP A 136 -25.03 -24.99 33.15
C ASP A 136 -25.33 -24.20 31.85
N ASP A 137 -25.35 -22.86 31.85
CA ASP A 137 -25.44 -22.04 30.63
C ASP A 137 -24.06 -21.88 29.95
N LEU A 138 -24.02 -22.12 28.63
CA LEU A 138 -22.82 -22.03 27.79
C LEU A 138 -22.79 -20.72 26.97
N PHE A 139 -21.69 -19.98 27.06
CA PHE A 139 -21.41 -18.75 26.33
C PHE A 139 -20.21 -18.97 25.42
N GLU A 140 -20.34 -18.69 24.12
CA GLU A 140 -19.27 -19.00 23.15
C GLU A 140 -18.84 -17.80 22.31
N LYS A 141 -17.54 -17.76 21.99
CA LYS A 141 -16.97 -16.85 21.01
C LYS A 141 -15.95 -17.60 20.15
N THR A 142 -15.96 -17.33 18.85
CA THR A 142 -15.06 -17.95 17.89
C THR A 142 -14.17 -16.90 17.23
N ALA A 143 -12.89 -17.21 17.06
CA ALA A 143 -11.94 -16.45 16.25
C ALA A 143 -11.28 -17.37 15.21
N ARG A 144 -10.91 -16.83 14.05
CA ARG A 144 -10.06 -17.54 13.08
C ARG A 144 -8.65 -16.96 13.15
N ILE A 145 -7.67 -17.84 13.33
CA ILE A 145 -6.28 -17.47 13.60
C ILE A 145 -5.33 -18.19 12.65
N GLY A 146 -4.20 -17.56 12.34
CA GLY A 146 -3.10 -18.17 11.58
C GLY A 146 -1.79 -18.04 12.33
N PHE A 147 -1.07 -19.16 12.49
CA PHE A 147 0.22 -19.16 13.18
C PHE A 147 1.32 -18.65 12.26
N ARG A 148 1.85 -17.46 12.52
CA ARG A 148 2.99 -16.92 11.77
C ARG A 148 3.82 -15.94 12.60
N THR A 149 5.15 -16.00 12.48
CA THR A 149 6.02 -14.92 12.99
C THR A 149 6.09 -13.80 11.97
N VAL A 150 6.21 -12.55 12.45
CA VAL A 150 6.53 -11.39 11.61
C VAL A 150 7.55 -10.51 12.33
N GLN A 151 8.51 -9.98 11.58
CA GLN A 151 9.49 -9.00 12.03
C GLN A 151 9.70 -7.96 10.93
N LEU A 152 10.01 -6.72 11.31
CA LEU A 152 10.57 -5.72 10.41
C LEU A 152 12.08 -5.72 10.62
N ASN A 153 12.84 -6.10 9.60
CA ASN A 153 14.30 -6.05 9.63
C ASN A 153 14.78 -4.64 9.27
N GLU A 154 15.53 -4.05 10.18
CA GLU A 154 16.18 -2.74 10.04
C GLU A 154 17.64 -2.84 10.48
N ASP A 155 18.30 -3.95 10.12
CA ASP A 155 19.72 -4.15 10.44
C ASP A 155 20.58 -3.16 9.65
N VAL A 156 21.70 -2.74 10.25
CA VAL A 156 22.67 -1.86 9.57
C VAL A 156 23.25 -2.57 8.35
N ILE A 157 23.21 -1.90 7.21
CA ILE A 157 23.85 -2.33 5.99
C ILE A 157 25.35 -2.02 6.12
N GLN A 158 26.18 -3.06 6.06
CA GLN A 158 27.63 -2.93 6.20
C GLN A 158 28.23 -2.04 5.11
N ASP A 159 29.38 -1.45 5.43
CA ASP A 159 30.20 -0.56 4.58
C ASP A 159 29.63 0.84 4.28
N PHE A 160 28.53 1.28 4.91
CA PHE A 160 27.97 2.63 4.76
C PHE A 160 27.54 3.26 6.10
N ASP A 161 28.05 4.46 6.40
CA ASP A 161 28.01 5.14 7.71
C ASP A 161 26.64 5.74 8.15
N ASP A 162 25.51 5.04 7.93
CA ASP A 162 24.28 5.12 8.77
C ASP A 162 23.08 4.31 8.22
N GLY A 163 23.19 3.69 7.04
CA GLY A 163 22.05 3.07 6.35
C GLY A 163 21.55 1.77 6.96
N THR A 164 20.24 1.63 7.14
CA THR A 164 19.57 0.40 7.57
C THR A 164 18.85 -0.29 6.41
N ALA A 165 18.60 -1.59 6.56
CA ALA A 165 17.58 -2.27 5.76
C ALA A 165 16.17 -1.81 6.15
N PHE A 166 15.16 -2.20 5.36
CA PHE A 166 13.76 -2.08 5.73
C PHE A 166 12.91 -3.12 4.98
N TYR A 167 12.62 -4.26 5.62
CA TYR A 167 11.82 -5.32 5.00
C TYR A 167 11.14 -6.25 5.99
N PHE A 168 10.04 -6.87 5.57
CA PHE A 168 9.33 -7.85 6.39
C PHE A 168 9.96 -9.24 6.29
N VAL A 169 10.16 -9.88 7.44
CA VAL A 169 10.48 -11.30 7.58
C VAL A 169 9.24 -11.99 8.12
N VAL A 170 8.67 -12.92 7.36
CA VAL A 170 7.54 -13.75 7.78
C VAL A 170 8.03 -15.18 7.88
N ASN A 171 7.80 -15.85 9.02
CA ASN A 171 8.18 -17.25 9.21
C ASN A 171 9.67 -17.53 8.87
N ASP A 172 10.54 -16.60 9.29
CA ASP A 172 12.00 -16.63 9.12
C ASP A 172 12.47 -16.40 7.66
N ILE A 173 11.56 -16.01 6.77
CA ILE A 173 11.81 -15.75 5.35
C ILE A 173 11.56 -14.26 5.02
N PRO A 174 12.53 -13.53 4.44
CA PRO A 174 12.30 -12.19 3.89
C PRO A 174 11.21 -12.23 2.82
N VAL A 175 10.23 -11.35 2.88
CA VAL A 175 9.15 -11.23 1.88
C VAL A 175 9.37 -9.96 1.07
N TYR A 176 9.43 -10.07 -0.26
CA TYR A 176 9.38 -8.89 -1.12
C TYR A 176 7.92 -8.44 -1.27
N ALA A 177 7.60 -7.22 -0.83
CA ALA A 177 6.25 -6.69 -0.87
C ALA A 177 5.88 -6.18 -2.28
N LYS A 178 4.76 -6.67 -2.82
CA LYS A 178 4.22 -6.29 -4.13
C LYS A 178 2.77 -5.90 -3.93
N GLY A 179 2.40 -4.67 -4.24
CA GLY A 179 1.07 -4.22 -3.88
C GLY A 179 0.74 -2.80 -4.27
N SER A 180 -0.22 -2.27 -3.53
CA SER A 180 -0.78 -0.94 -3.73
C SER A 180 -1.50 -0.45 -2.47
N ASN A 181 -1.83 0.83 -2.45
CA ASN A 181 -2.55 1.46 -1.35
C ASN A 181 -4.07 1.31 -1.54
N TRP A 182 -4.74 0.76 -0.53
CA TRP A 182 -6.20 0.64 -0.41
C TRP A 182 -6.78 1.93 0.15
N VAL A 183 -7.81 2.45 -0.52
CA VAL A 183 -8.64 3.57 -0.06
C VAL A 183 -10.10 3.08 0.07
N PRO A 184 -10.99 3.79 0.78
CA PRO A 184 -12.39 3.40 0.85
C PRO A 184 -13.02 3.24 -0.55
N PRO A 185 -13.62 2.08 -0.89
CA PRO A 185 -14.24 1.85 -2.21
C PRO A 185 -15.50 2.67 -2.52
N ASP A 186 -16.09 3.37 -1.54
CA ASP A 186 -17.18 4.33 -1.70
C ASP A 186 -17.03 5.43 -0.62
N ILE A 187 -17.53 6.64 -0.91
CA ILE A 187 -17.54 7.76 0.05
C ILE A 187 -18.58 7.56 1.18
N PHE A 188 -19.54 6.65 0.97
CA PHE A 188 -20.53 6.18 1.93
C PHE A 188 -20.20 4.72 2.29
N PRO A 189 -19.41 4.45 3.35
CA PRO A 189 -18.92 3.10 3.61
C PRO A 189 -20.04 2.08 3.90
N GLU A 190 -21.24 2.54 4.30
CA GLU A 190 -22.44 1.73 4.46
C GLU A 190 -22.99 1.14 3.14
N ARG A 191 -22.52 1.61 1.98
CA ARG A 191 -22.89 1.06 0.66
C ARG A 191 -21.95 -0.03 0.17
N ILE A 192 -20.80 -0.20 0.81
CA ILE A 192 -19.79 -1.18 0.43
C ILE A 192 -20.33 -2.58 0.77
N THR A 193 -20.50 -3.42 -0.26
CA THR A 193 -20.92 -4.82 -0.08
C THR A 193 -19.71 -5.74 0.08
N ASN A 194 -19.90 -6.86 0.78
CA ASN A 194 -18.88 -7.91 0.88
C ASN A 194 -18.47 -8.44 -0.50
N ASP A 195 -19.41 -8.56 -1.44
CA ASP A 195 -19.11 -9.00 -2.81
C ASP A 195 -18.18 -8.03 -3.54
N TYR A 196 -18.38 -6.70 -3.41
CA TYR A 196 -17.50 -5.72 -4.03
C TYR A 196 -16.10 -5.72 -3.40
N VAL A 197 -16.01 -5.83 -2.06
CA VAL A 197 -14.72 -6.02 -1.36
C VAL A 197 -14.01 -7.29 -1.84
N LYS A 198 -14.76 -8.37 -2.05
CA LYS A 198 -14.25 -9.65 -2.55
C LYS A 198 -13.74 -9.55 -3.99
N GLU A 199 -14.46 -8.88 -4.89
CA GLU A 199 -14.02 -8.62 -6.27
C GLU A 199 -12.71 -7.83 -6.31
N LEU A 200 -12.57 -6.80 -5.45
CA LEU A 200 -11.35 -6.01 -5.33
C LEU A 200 -10.18 -6.85 -4.78
N LEU A 201 -10.36 -7.62 -3.71
CA LEU A 201 -9.29 -8.46 -3.14
C LEU A 201 -8.92 -9.67 -4.03
N LEU A 202 -9.87 -10.20 -4.80
CA LEU A 202 -9.56 -11.17 -5.86
C LEU A 202 -8.76 -10.52 -7.00
N SER A 203 -9.06 -9.27 -7.37
CA SER A 203 -8.29 -8.52 -8.37
C SER A 203 -6.85 -8.23 -7.93
N VAL A 204 -6.63 -8.04 -6.63
CA VAL A 204 -5.29 -7.90 -6.01
C VAL A 204 -4.51 -9.23 -6.14
N LYS A 205 -5.14 -10.35 -5.77
CA LYS A 205 -4.53 -11.68 -5.91
C LYS A 205 -4.24 -12.05 -7.37
N GLU A 206 -5.16 -11.75 -8.30
CA GLU A 206 -4.97 -12.00 -9.73
C GLU A 206 -3.83 -11.15 -10.33
N ALA A 207 -3.60 -9.95 -9.79
CA ALA A 207 -2.49 -9.09 -10.17
C ALA A 207 -1.13 -9.47 -9.52
N ASN A 208 -1.02 -10.67 -8.94
CA ASN A 208 0.19 -11.18 -8.27
C ASN A 208 0.69 -10.31 -7.10
N MET A 209 -0.18 -9.48 -6.51
CA MET A 209 0.12 -8.72 -5.31
C MET A 209 0.07 -9.63 -4.07
N ASN A 210 0.87 -9.31 -3.07
CA ASN A 210 0.92 -9.99 -1.78
C ASN A 210 0.78 -9.05 -0.57
N MET A 211 0.65 -7.74 -0.78
CA MET A 211 0.45 -6.75 0.27
C MET A 211 -0.50 -5.64 -0.17
N LEU A 212 -1.28 -5.10 0.77
CA LEU A 212 -1.98 -3.83 0.66
C LEU A 212 -1.64 -2.94 1.86
N ARG A 213 -1.63 -1.64 1.63
CA ARG A 213 -1.64 -0.65 2.72
C ARG A 213 -3.02 -0.06 2.88
N VAL A 214 -3.64 -0.21 4.05
CA VAL A 214 -4.92 0.45 4.39
C VAL A 214 -4.57 1.87 4.83
N TRP A 215 -4.76 2.82 3.90
CA TRP A 215 -4.23 4.17 4.01
C TRP A 215 -4.97 5.04 5.04
N ALA A 216 -4.20 5.84 5.79
CA ALA A 216 -4.62 6.60 6.97
C ALA A 216 -5.76 7.60 6.77
N GLY A 217 -5.98 8.12 5.56
CA GLY A 217 -7.09 9.05 5.32
C GLY A 217 -8.42 8.36 5.01
N GLY A 218 -8.48 7.03 5.07
CA GLY A 218 -9.66 6.22 4.88
C GLY A 218 -10.42 5.88 6.17
N VAL A 219 -10.71 4.58 6.35
CA VAL A 219 -11.29 4.01 7.57
C VAL A 219 -10.57 2.72 7.94
N TYR A 220 -10.60 2.33 9.22
CA TYR A 220 -10.36 0.93 9.57
C TYR A 220 -11.44 0.08 8.91
N GLU A 221 -11.02 -0.95 8.18
CA GLU A 221 -11.90 -1.69 7.30
C GLU A 221 -12.87 -2.62 8.05
N THR A 222 -13.81 -3.21 7.32
CA THR A 222 -14.74 -4.22 7.83
C THR A 222 -14.02 -5.50 8.28
N ASP A 223 -14.57 -6.22 9.26
CA ASP A 223 -14.00 -7.53 9.69
C ASP A 223 -13.92 -8.53 8.53
N TYR A 224 -14.83 -8.40 7.54
CA TYR A 224 -14.83 -9.19 6.31
C TYR A 224 -13.59 -8.94 5.43
N PHE A 225 -13.14 -7.69 5.30
CA PHE A 225 -11.93 -7.35 4.55
C PHE A 225 -10.69 -8.07 5.11
N TYR A 226 -10.45 -7.97 6.42
CA TYR A 226 -9.28 -8.60 7.05
C TYR A 226 -9.39 -10.14 7.05
N SER A 227 -10.58 -10.68 7.31
CA SER A 227 -10.83 -12.12 7.22
C SER A 227 -10.57 -12.66 5.81
N LEU A 228 -10.93 -11.91 4.77
CA LEU A 228 -10.67 -12.30 3.39
C LEU A 228 -9.19 -12.09 2.99
N ALA A 229 -8.52 -11.08 3.55
CA ALA A 229 -7.07 -10.92 3.40
C ALA A 229 -6.30 -12.11 4.02
N ASP A 230 -6.73 -12.61 5.19
CA ASP A 230 -6.20 -13.82 5.82
C ASP A 230 -6.38 -15.05 4.93
N GLU A 231 -7.57 -15.26 4.35
CA GLU A 231 -7.86 -16.39 3.45
C GLU A 231 -7.09 -16.31 2.13
N LEU A 232 -6.92 -15.11 1.58
CA LEU A 232 -6.27 -14.93 0.28
C LEU A 232 -4.74 -14.90 0.38
N GLY A 233 -4.18 -14.63 1.57
CA GLY A 233 -2.74 -14.52 1.80
C GLY A 233 -2.19 -13.12 1.54
N ILE A 234 -3.03 -12.09 1.66
CA ILE A 234 -2.67 -10.70 1.40
C ILE A 234 -2.21 -10.07 2.71
N LEU A 235 -0.96 -9.59 2.76
CA LEU A 235 -0.43 -8.87 3.92
C LEU A 235 -1.06 -7.49 4.02
N ILE A 236 -1.32 -7.01 5.24
CA ILE A 236 -1.88 -5.68 5.50
C ILE A 236 -0.89 -4.83 6.29
N TRP A 237 -0.48 -3.72 5.68
CA TRP A 237 0.10 -2.57 6.36
C TRP A 237 -1.06 -1.70 6.85
N GLN A 238 -1.21 -1.54 8.16
CA GLN A 238 -2.37 -0.87 8.75
C GLN A 238 -1.96 0.50 9.34
N ASP A 239 -2.35 1.58 8.66
CA ASP A 239 -2.24 2.92 9.23
C ASP A 239 -3.32 3.12 10.33
N PHE A 240 -3.04 3.94 11.34
CA PHE A 240 -4.07 4.62 12.12
C PHE A 240 -4.62 5.80 11.33
N MET A 241 -5.87 6.20 11.59
CA MET A 241 -6.61 7.09 10.68
C MET A 241 -6.23 8.58 10.84
N PHE A 242 -4.98 8.93 10.53
CA PHE A 242 -4.36 10.25 10.64
C PHE A 242 -3.50 10.53 9.39
N SER A 243 -3.81 11.56 8.60
CA SER A 243 -3.26 11.68 7.24
C SER A 243 -3.03 13.11 6.78
N ALA A 244 -1.80 13.42 6.34
CA ALA A 244 -1.38 14.68 5.73
C ALA A 244 -1.95 15.93 6.46
N SER A 245 -1.90 15.89 7.79
CA SER A 245 -2.51 16.86 8.70
C SER A 245 -1.85 16.78 10.07
N LEU A 246 -1.68 17.92 10.71
CA LEU A 246 -1.48 17.98 12.16
C LEU A 246 -2.82 17.78 12.85
N TYR A 247 -2.78 17.35 14.11
CA TYR A 247 -3.96 17.05 14.92
C TYR A 247 -3.83 17.71 16.30
N PRO A 248 -4.95 18.00 16.99
CA PRO A 248 -4.92 18.50 18.35
C PRO A 248 -4.22 17.50 19.29
N ALA A 249 -3.51 18.01 20.28
CA ALA A 249 -2.97 17.23 21.40
C ALA A 249 -3.47 17.75 22.75
N ASP A 250 -4.71 18.24 22.79
CA ASP A 250 -5.45 18.48 24.03
C ASP A 250 -5.93 17.16 24.65
N GLN A 251 -6.07 17.14 25.98
CA GLN A 251 -6.38 15.92 26.72
C GLN A 251 -7.69 15.24 26.23
N PRO A 252 -8.82 15.95 25.99
CA PRO A 252 -10.03 15.32 25.43
C PRO A 252 -9.83 14.67 24.05
N PHE A 253 -9.03 15.26 23.17
CA PHE A 253 -8.71 14.66 21.88
C PHE A 253 -7.84 13.41 22.05
N LEU A 254 -6.80 13.48 22.89
CA LEU A 254 -5.90 12.36 23.17
C LEU A 254 -6.62 11.17 23.82
N GLU A 255 -7.54 11.41 24.77
CA GLU A 255 -8.38 10.37 25.39
C GLU A 255 -9.30 9.70 24.37
N SER A 256 -9.93 10.49 23.49
CA SER A 256 -10.76 9.99 22.39
C SER A 256 -9.95 9.10 21.44
N VAL A 257 -8.72 9.50 21.11
CA VAL A 257 -7.79 8.71 20.29
C VAL A 257 -7.34 7.43 21.00
N ALA A 258 -7.00 7.48 22.29
CA ALA A 258 -6.58 6.29 23.03
C ALA A 258 -7.66 5.19 23.01
N ILE A 259 -8.93 5.57 23.17
CA ILE A 259 -10.09 4.66 23.08
C ILE A 259 -10.23 4.10 21.65
N GLU A 260 -10.12 4.94 20.62
CA GLU A 260 -10.17 4.52 19.22
C GLU A 260 -9.07 3.49 18.91
N VAL A 261 -7.83 3.79 19.28
CA VAL A 261 -6.65 2.95 19.04
C VAL A 261 -6.81 1.61 19.75
N GLN A 262 -7.17 1.61 21.04
CA GLN A 262 -7.35 0.38 21.81
C GLN A 262 -8.42 -0.52 21.17
N GLN A 263 -9.58 0.03 20.82
CA GLN A 263 -10.66 -0.72 20.19
C GLN A 263 -10.24 -1.33 18.85
N GLN A 264 -9.47 -0.61 18.02
CA GLN A 264 -9.04 -1.11 16.73
C GLN A 264 -7.91 -2.14 16.82
N VAL A 265 -6.93 -1.96 17.71
CA VAL A 265 -5.88 -2.95 17.93
C VAL A 265 -6.48 -4.25 18.44
N ARG A 266 -7.37 -4.20 19.45
CA ARG A 266 -8.08 -5.38 19.97
C ARG A 266 -8.90 -6.09 18.90
N ARG A 267 -9.64 -5.34 18.08
CA ARG A 267 -10.47 -5.90 16.99
C ARG A 267 -9.64 -6.61 15.92
N LEU A 268 -8.39 -6.20 15.67
CA LEU A 268 -7.64 -6.60 14.48
C LEU A 268 -6.39 -7.44 14.75
N GLN A 269 -5.83 -7.43 15.95
CA GLN A 269 -4.51 -8.04 16.22
C GLN A 269 -4.42 -9.57 16.04
N TYR A 270 -5.55 -10.29 15.97
CA TYR A 270 -5.52 -11.74 15.72
C TYR A 270 -5.45 -12.09 14.22
N HIS A 271 -5.64 -11.13 13.30
CA HIS A 271 -5.55 -11.36 11.86
C HIS A 271 -4.09 -11.61 11.42
N PRO A 272 -3.72 -12.81 10.92
CA PRO A 272 -2.36 -13.08 10.45
C PRO A 272 -1.93 -12.20 9.26
N SER A 273 -2.89 -11.70 8.47
CA SER A 273 -2.66 -10.76 7.36
C SER A 273 -2.00 -9.47 7.81
N LEU A 274 -2.44 -8.85 8.91
CA LEU A 274 -1.86 -7.61 9.44
C LEU A 274 -0.40 -7.85 9.85
N VAL A 275 0.54 -7.03 9.36
CA VAL A 275 1.99 -7.19 9.63
C VAL A 275 2.71 -5.98 10.19
N VAL A 276 2.13 -4.78 10.10
CA VAL A 276 2.68 -3.56 10.71
C VAL A 276 1.56 -2.62 11.10
N TRP A 277 1.78 -1.92 12.21
CA TRP A 277 0.99 -0.79 12.66
C TRP A 277 1.72 0.50 12.31
N ALA A 278 1.09 1.42 11.57
CA ALA A 278 1.69 2.70 11.17
C ALA A 278 0.93 3.88 11.79
N GLY A 279 1.61 4.77 12.50
CA GLY A 279 0.97 5.84 13.29
C GLY A 279 0.18 6.87 12.46
N ASN A 280 0.63 7.16 11.23
CA ASN A 280 -0.01 8.09 10.31
C ASN A 280 0.55 7.99 8.87
N ASN A 281 -0.12 8.69 7.94
CA ASN A 281 0.40 9.03 6.62
C ASN A 281 1.00 10.44 6.61
N GLU A 282 2.27 10.54 6.23
CA GLU A 282 3.02 11.76 5.87
C GLU A 282 3.15 12.85 6.94
N ASN A 283 2.71 12.65 8.18
CA ASN A 283 2.75 13.73 9.18
C ASN A 283 4.15 13.97 9.76
N GLU A 284 5.06 12.98 9.68
CA GLU A 284 6.48 13.20 9.97
C GLU A 284 7.13 14.08 8.90
N ASP A 285 6.90 13.79 7.61
CA ASP A 285 7.40 14.62 6.51
C ASP A 285 6.76 16.01 6.51
N ALA A 286 5.46 16.13 6.80
CA ALA A 286 4.78 17.41 6.87
C ALA A 286 5.42 18.39 7.88
N LEU A 287 5.95 17.84 8.99
CA LEU A 287 6.71 18.59 9.99
C LEU A 287 8.16 18.83 9.57
N ALA A 288 8.89 17.79 9.15
CA ALA A 288 10.30 17.86 8.80
C ALA A 288 10.57 18.75 7.56
N SER A 289 9.76 18.57 6.52
CA SER A 289 9.80 19.33 5.25
C SER A 289 9.05 20.66 5.34
N GLY A 290 8.40 20.97 6.47
CA GLY A 290 7.81 22.28 6.77
C GLY A 290 6.69 22.70 5.81
N TRP A 291 5.70 21.82 5.59
CA TRP A 291 4.61 22.04 4.61
C TRP A 291 3.77 23.30 4.86
N TRP A 292 3.77 23.84 6.08
CA TRP A 292 3.11 25.10 6.45
C TRP A 292 4.11 26.04 7.13
N GLU A 293 4.18 27.28 6.67
CA GLU A 293 5.15 28.27 7.17
C GLU A 293 4.84 28.66 8.63
N GLU A 294 3.56 28.71 9.02
CA GLU A 294 3.14 28.96 10.40
C GLU A 294 3.53 27.81 11.35
N VAL A 295 3.62 26.58 10.84
CA VAL A 295 4.06 25.40 11.59
C VAL A 295 5.57 25.43 11.76
N LYS A 296 6.32 25.69 10.68
CA LYS A 296 7.77 25.83 10.69
C LYS A 296 8.25 26.93 11.66
N ASN A 297 7.55 28.06 11.71
CA ASN A 297 7.87 29.16 12.65
C ASN A 297 7.54 28.85 14.12
N ASN A 298 6.85 27.73 14.41
CA ASN A 298 6.55 27.26 15.77
C ASN A 298 6.87 25.76 15.90
N TYR A 299 7.95 25.30 15.26
CA TYR A 299 8.26 23.87 15.09
C TYR A 299 8.21 23.05 16.38
N ASP A 300 8.79 23.55 17.47
CA ASP A 300 8.85 22.84 18.76
C ASP A 300 7.46 22.55 19.35
N LEU A 301 6.47 23.41 19.12
CA LEU A 301 5.09 23.22 19.55
C LEU A 301 4.46 22.02 18.83
N TYR A 302 4.50 22.03 17.50
CA TYR A 302 3.89 20.98 16.68
C TYR A 302 4.67 19.66 16.75
N ARG A 303 5.99 19.71 16.93
CA ARG A 303 6.81 18.53 17.26
C ARG A 303 6.39 17.92 18.60
N THR A 304 6.13 18.75 19.61
CA THR A 304 5.66 18.27 20.92
C THR A 304 4.28 17.61 20.80
N ASP A 305 3.36 18.19 20.03
CA ASP A 305 2.03 17.62 19.81
C ASP A 305 2.06 16.32 18.99
N TYR A 306 2.94 16.23 17.99
CA TYR A 306 3.21 14.99 17.25
C TYR A 306 3.67 13.86 18.17
N ILE A 307 4.64 14.14 19.06
CA ILE A 307 5.17 13.14 20.00
C ILE A 307 4.08 12.68 20.98
N LYS A 308 3.32 13.61 21.57
CA LYS A 308 2.17 13.27 22.45
C LYS A 308 1.19 12.32 21.77
N LEU A 309 0.82 12.61 20.52
CA LEU A 309 -0.19 11.84 19.80
C LEU A 309 0.34 10.48 19.35
N TYR A 310 1.41 10.46 18.56
CA TYR A 310 1.86 9.22 17.89
C TYR A 310 2.73 8.33 18.77
N VAL A 311 3.46 8.91 19.74
CA VAL A 311 4.38 8.18 20.61
C VAL A 311 3.75 7.95 21.97
N ASP A 312 3.44 9.02 22.71
CA ASP A 312 3.02 8.90 24.11
C ASP A 312 1.65 8.21 24.23
N VAL A 313 0.74 8.44 23.27
CA VAL A 313 -0.58 7.79 23.19
C VAL A 313 -0.61 6.60 22.24
N ILE A 314 -0.54 6.80 20.91
CA ILE A 314 -0.82 5.72 19.94
C ILE A 314 0.14 4.54 20.11
N LYS A 315 1.46 4.77 20.05
CA LYS A 315 2.46 3.71 20.22
C LYS A 315 2.32 2.98 21.56
N THR A 316 2.16 3.72 22.66
CA THR A 316 1.97 3.15 24.00
C THR A 316 0.77 2.22 24.08
N VAL A 317 -0.37 2.59 23.48
CA VAL A 317 -1.57 1.74 23.45
C VAL A 317 -1.36 0.52 22.54
N VAL A 318 -0.70 0.67 21.38
CA VAL A 318 -0.37 -0.46 20.50
C VAL A 318 0.52 -1.48 21.23
N GLU A 319 1.62 -1.07 21.86
CA GLU A 319 2.56 -1.99 22.54
C GLU A 319 2.01 -2.59 23.86
N ALA A 320 0.96 -1.98 24.42
CA ALA A 320 0.20 -2.56 25.53
C ALA A 320 -0.73 -3.69 25.07
N GLU A 321 -1.31 -3.59 23.86
CA GLU A 321 -2.34 -4.48 23.35
C GLU A 321 -1.78 -5.56 22.39
N ASP A 322 -0.86 -5.24 21.48
CA ASP A 322 -0.20 -6.16 20.53
C ASP A 322 1.34 -6.02 20.55
N ARG A 323 2.03 -7.07 20.99
CA ARG A 323 3.50 -7.16 21.03
C ARG A 323 4.09 -8.07 19.95
N THR A 324 3.28 -8.53 19.02
CA THR A 324 3.67 -9.51 17.98
C THR A 324 4.00 -8.89 16.64
N ARG A 325 3.85 -7.56 16.51
CA ARG A 325 4.05 -6.80 15.27
C ARG A 325 4.91 -5.55 15.51
N PRO A 326 5.67 -5.12 14.49
CA PRO A 326 6.33 -3.82 14.49
C PRO A 326 5.33 -2.66 14.48
N PHE A 327 5.75 -1.53 15.06
CA PHE A 327 5.10 -0.23 14.94
C PHE A 327 6.06 0.77 14.27
N VAL A 328 5.57 1.52 13.28
CA VAL A 328 6.28 2.66 12.68
C VAL A 328 5.50 3.95 12.96
N SER A 329 6.18 5.06 13.23
CA SER A 329 5.52 6.31 13.66
C SER A 329 4.76 7.03 12.54
N SER A 330 5.24 6.91 11.30
CA SER A 330 4.73 7.59 10.10
C SER A 330 4.99 6.71 8.86
N THR A 331 4.45 7.11 7.73
CA THR A 331 4.64 6.51 6.41
C THR A 331 4.59 7.67 5.40
N PRO A 332 5.74 8.15 4.86
CA PRO A 332 7.09 7.62 5.02
C PRO A 332 7.70 7.92 6.40
N SER A 333 8.70 7.13 6.79
CA SER A 333 9.51 7.33 7.99
C SER A 333 10.87 6.62 7.86
N ASN A 334 11.88 7.06 8.60
CA ASN A 334 13.18 6.35 8.69
C ASN A 334 13.15 5.19 9.71
N GLY A 335 11.98 4.76 10.17
CA GLY A 335 11.80 3.60 11.06
C GLY A 335 12.53 3.76 12.40
N ARG A 336 13.35 2.79 12.78
CA ARG A 336 14.21 2.85 13.98
C ARG A 336 15.08 4.10 14.02
N LYS A 337 15.61 4.55 12.88
CA LYS A 337 16.41 5.79 12.79
C LYS A 337 15.57 7.04 13.07
N THR A 338 14.26 7.03 12.81
CA THR A 338 13.35 8.09 13.29
C THR A 338 13.23 8.06 14.81
N ALA A 339 13.06 6.87 15.42
CA ALA A 339 12.97 6.72 16.87
C ALA A 339 14.26 7.19 17.58
N GLU A 340 15.43 6.76 17.09
CA GLU A 340 16.76 7.17 17.59
C GLU A 340 16.97 8.69 17.53
N ASN A 341 16.44 9.36 16.51
CA ASN A 341 16.51 10.81 16.32
C ASN A 341 15.36 11.60 17.00
N GLY A 342 14.64 10.98 17.95
CA GLY A 342 13.60 11.66 18.71
C GLY A 342 12.29 11.87 17.91
N TRP A 343 11.90 10.85 17.15
CA TRP A 343 10.57 10.66 16.51
C TRP A 343 10.22 11.57 15.34
N ILE A 344 11.10 12.49 14.94
CA ILE A 344 11.00 13.22 13.67
C ILE A 344 12.39 13.27 13.05
N SER A 345 12.58 12.55 11.94
CA SER A 345 13.83 12.61 11.19
C SER A 345 13.96 13.94 10.42
N SER A 346 15.18 14.34 10.10
CA SER A 346 15.46 15.49 9.21
C SER A 346 15.17 15.18 7.74
N THR A 347 15.09 13.91 7.36
CA THR A 347 14.87 13.42 5.99
C THR A 347 13.98 12.16 6.00
N PRO A 348 12.74 12.25 6.50
CA PRO A 348 11.89 11.07 6.71
C PRO A 348 11.47 10.38 5.41
N ASN A 349 11.46 11.11 4.30
CA ASN A 349 11.24 10.58 2.95
C ASN A 349 12.59 10.27 2.24
N GLY A 350 13.51 9.62 2.96
CA GLY A 350 14.89 9.35 2.52
C GLY A 350 15.07 7.99 1.83
N GLU A 351 16.21 7.78 1.16
CA GLU A 351 16.49 6.53 0.43
C GLU A 351 17.29 5.48 1.23
N ILE A 352 18.07 5.91 2.22
CA ILE A 352 19.07 5.05 2.90
C ILE A 352 18.54 4.25 4.10
N ASN A 353 17.37 4.63 4.61
CA ASN A 353 16.67 4.04 5.75
C ASN A 353 15.17 3.96 5.41
N GLY A 354 14.40 3.16 6.15
CA GLY A 354 12.95 3.32 6.16
C GLY A 354 12.21 3.05 4.85
N ASP A 355 11.12 3.78 4.66
CA ASP A 355 10.26 3.74 3.47
C ASP A 355 10.07 5.13 2.82
N LEU A 356 9.69 5.14 1.54
CA LEU A 356 9.68 6.35 0.71
C LEU A 356 8.40 6.49 -0.15
N HIS A 357 7.90 7.72 -0.24
CA HIS A 357 6.86 8.19 -1.16
C HIS A 357 7.51 8.95 -2.34
N PHE A 358 7.29 8.51 -3.58
CA PHE A 358 7.82 9.18 -4.78
C PHE A 358 6.73 9.55 -5.79
N TYR A 359 6.54 10.86 -5.97
CA TYR A 359 5.66 11.42 -6.99
C TYR A 359 6.43 12.33 -7.95
N SER A 360 6.18 12.13 -9.25
CA SER A 360 6.76 12.96 -10.30
C SER A 360 5.81 13.00 -11.50
N TYR A 361 5.78 14.15 -12.17
CA TYR A 361 4.98 14.38 -13.38
C TYR A 361 5.88 14.72 -14.57
N SER A 362 7.08 14.13 -14.57
CA SER A 362 8.08 14.25 -15.62
C SER A 362 7.77 13.33 -16.80
N SER A 363 8.13 13.77 -18.01
CA SER A 363 8.17 12.93 -19.23
C SER A 363 9.37 11.98 -19.28
N GLU A 364 10.16 11.90 -18.21
CA GLU A 364 11.31 10.99 -18.11
C GLU A 364 10.99 9.67 -17.41
N LEU A 365 9.76 9.47 -16.90
CA LEU A 365 9.37 8.29 -16.09
C LEU A 365 9.31 6.95 -16.85
N TRP A 366 9.69 6.92 -18.12
CA TRP A 366 9.95 5.69 -18.88
C TRP A 366 11.44 5.29 -18.84
N LYS A 367 12.30 6.08 -18.18
CA LYS A 367 13.71 5.79 -17.94
C LYS A 367 13.89 5.39 -16.47
N PRO A 368 14.39 4.17 -16.16
CA PRO A 368 14.58 3.77 -14.76
C PRO A 368 15.44 4.73 -13.92
N ALA A 369 16.41 5.41 -14.52
CA ALA A 369 17.25 6.38 -13.82
C ALA A 369 16.50 7.59 -13.23
N SER A 370 15.24 7.84 -13.62
CA SER A 370 14.42 8.92 -13.04
C SER A 370 13.79 8.58 -11.69
N PHE A 371 13.93 7.34 -11.21
CA PHE A 371 13.37 6.87 -9.95
C PHE A 371 14.48 6.71 -8.90
N PRO A 372 14.18 6.92 -7.61
CA PRO A 372 15.14 6.73 -6.52
C PRO A 372 15.57 5.26 -6.39
N MET A 373 16.45 4.99 -5.43
CA MET A 373 16.91 3.66 -5.03
C MET A 373 16.70 3.43 -3.52
N PRO A 374 15.46 3.45 -3.00
CA PRO A 374 15.17 3.33 -1.56
C PRO A 374 15.05 1.88 -1.09
N ARG A 375 15.12 1.67 0.23
CA ARG A 375 14.89 0.36 0.89
C ARG A 375 13.49 -0.19 0.66
N PHE A 376 12.48 0.68 0.69
CA PHE A 376 11.08 0.31 0.48
C PHE A 376 10.32 1.48 -0.13
N VAL A 377 9.35 1.20 -0.99
CA VAL A 377 8.46 2.20 -1.59
C VAL A 377 7.04 1.93 -1.13
N THR A 378 6.50 2.82 -0.31
CA THR A 378 5.12 2.75 0.21
C THR A 378 4.14 3.51 -0.67
N GLU A 379 4.61 4.50 -1.44
CA GLU A 379 3.83 5.16 -2.49
C GLU A 379 4.66 5.49 -3.75
N ILE A 380 4.16 5.09 -4.92
CA ILE A 380 4.48 5.68 -6.23
C ILE A 380 3.23 5.78 -7.09
N GLY A 381 3.03 6.86 -7.83
CA GLY A 381 1.84 6.99 -8.67
C GLY A 381 2.02 7.84 -9.93
N MET A 382 1.19 7.55 -10.93
CA MET A 382 0.87 8.42 -12.05
C MET A 382 -0.65 8.50 -12.22
N GLN A 383 -1.19 9.70 -12.48
CA GLN A 383 -2.63 9.92 -12.62
C GLN A 383 -3.12 9.51 -14.02
N SER A 384 -4.29 8.87 -14.12
CA SER A 384 -4.99 8.60 -15.38
C SER A 384 -6.47 9.00 -15.32
N TYR A 385 -7.07 9.15 -16.50
CA TYR A 385 -8.50 9.41 -16.63
C TYR A 385 -9.28 8.09 -16.77
N PRO A 386 -10.48 7.98 -16.16
CA PRO A 386 -11.38 6.86 -16.41
C PRO A 386 -11.87 6.85 -17.87
N PRO A 387 -12.37 5.71 -18.38
CA PRO A 387 -13.01 5.61 -19.70
C PRO A 387 -14.36 6.33 -19.72
N ARG A 388 -14.84 6.65 -20.93
CA ARG A 388 -16.05 7.46 -21.13
C ARG A 388 -17.27 6.85 -20.44
N ASP A 389 -17.52 5.55 -20.57
CA ASP A 389 -18.68 4.88 -19.95
C ASP A 389 -18.77 5.14 -18.44
N SER A 390 -17.64 5.19 -17.75
CA SER A 390 -17.57 5.35 -16.29
C SER A 390 -17.92 6.78 -15.88
N MET A 391 -17.64 7.76 -16.74
CA MET A 391 -18.13 9.14 -16.57
C MET A 391 -19.60 9.28 -16.96
N GLU A 392 -20.05 8.67 -18.06
CA GLU A 392 -21.45 8.77 -18.54
C GLU A 392 -22.48 8.22 -17.54
N ARG A 393 -22.07 7.35 -16.61
CA ARG A 393 -22.89 6.93 -15.45
C ARG A 393 -23.23 8.07 -14.47
N VAL A 394 -22.45 9.15 -14.45
CA VAL A 394 -22.55 10.24 -13.45
C VAL A 394 -22.67 11.65 -14.06
N MET A 395 -22.71 11.76 -15.39
CA MET A 395 -22.93 13.03 -16.10
C MET A 395 -23.45 12.77 -17.53
N PRO A 396 -24.15 13.73 -18.17
CA PRO A 396 -24.56 13.60 -19.56
C PRO A 396 -23.36 13.43 -20.51
N ALA A 397 -23.47 12.52 -21.48
CA ALA A 397 -22.44 12.26 -22.50
C ALA A 397 -21.95 13.53 -23.22
N SER A 398 -22.85 14.50 -23.46
CA SER A 398 -22.54 15.81 -24.05
C SER A 398 -21.60 16.69 -23.22
N MET A 399 -21.30 16.33 -21.97
CA MET A 399 -20.34 17.00 -21.08
C MET A 399 -19.00 16.25 -20.96
N VAL A 400 -18.88 15.03 -21.48
CA VAL A 400 -17.66 14.21 -21.45
C VAL A 400 -16.78 14.54 -22.66
N THR A 401 -16.19 15.74 -22.63
CA THR A 401 -15.62 16.38 -23.83
C THR A 401 -14.24 17.00 -23.60
N TYR A 402 -13.36 16.86 -24.58
CA TYR A 402 -12.10 17.60 -24.71
C TYR A 402 -12.32 19.01 -25.31
N PRO A 403 -11.50 20.02 -24.96
CA PRO A 403 -10.60 20.06 -23.81
C PRO A 403 -11.40 20.22 -22.52
N PHE A 404 -10.96 19.53 -21.46
CA PHE A 404 -11.42 19.57 -20.06
C PHE A 404 -12.68 20.42 -19.82
N SER A 405 -13.85 19.80 -19.97
CA SER A 405 -15.13 20.47 -19.70
C SER A 405 -15.18 20.98 -18.25
N ARG A 406 -16.02 22.00 -17.98
CA ARG A 406 -16.23 22.54 -16.61
C ARG A 406 -16.52 21.45 -15.57
N PHE A 407 -17.14 20.34 -15.98
CA PHE A 407 -17.42 19.21 -15.09
C PHE A 407 -16.20 18.30 -14.89
N LEU A 408 -15.38 18.08 -15.92
CA LEU A 408 -14.11 17.35 -15.78
C LEU A 408 -13.10 18.13 -14.93
N ASP A 409 -13.02 19.46 -15.08
CA ASP A 409 -12.26 20.35 -14.18
C ASP A 409 -12.82 20.35 -12.74
N HIS A 410 -14.14 20.17 -12.59
CA HIS A 410 -14.74 19.99 -11.27
C HIS A 410 -14.38 18.64 -10.65
N ARG A 411 -14.33 17.54 -11.44
CA ARG A 411 -13.93 16.20 -10.98
C ARG A 411 -12.42 16.05 -10.74
N GLN A 412 -11.59 16.80 -11.46
CA GLN A 412 -10.15 16.83 -11.23
C GLN A 412 -9.86 17.53 -9.90
N HIS A 413 -9.38 16.78 -8.92
CA HIS A 413 -9.07 17.27 -7.58
C HIS A 413 -7.57 17.43 -7.32
N TYR A 414 -6.71 16.92 -8.21
CA TYR A 414 -5.27 17.18 -8.17
C TYR A 414 -4.92 18.53 -8.80
N ALA A 415 -4.12 19.32 -8.09
CA ALA A 415 -3.62 20.60 -8.58
C ALA A 415 -2.83 20.37 -9.88
N MET A 416 -3.18 21.11 -10.94
CA MET A 416 -2.58 21.00 -12.27
C MET A 416 -2.71 19.64 -12.98
N GLY A 417 -3.42 18.64 -12.44
CA GLY A 417 -3.51 17.27 -13.02
C GLY A 417 -3.90 17.24 -14.52
N ALA A 418 -4.89 18.03 -14.94
CA ALA A 418 -5.26 18.18 -16.35
C ALA A 418 -4.13 18.74 -17.24
N ARG A 419 -3.31 19.66 -16.70
CA ARG A 419 -2.16 20.24 -17.41
C ARG A 419 -0.99 19.26 -17.50
N PHE A 420 -0.74 18.48 -16.44
CA PHE A 420 0.26 17.42 -16.47
C PHE A 420 -0.11 16.34 -17.49
N ALA A 421 -1.36 15.85 -17.48
CA ALA A 421 -1.87 14.91 -18.47
C ALA A 421 -1.65 15.42 -19.91
N ALA A 422 -2.06 16.66 -20.22
CA ALA A 422 -1.87 17.24 -21.55
C ALA A 422 -0.37 17.37 -21.93
N ARG A 423 0.49 17.83 -21.02
CA ARG A 423 1.92 17.99 -21.25
C ARG A 423 2.63 16.66 -21.51
N ILE A 424 2.31 15.62 -20.74
CA ILE A 424 2.96 14.31 -20.87
C ILE A 424 2.45 13.59 -22.13
N ILE A 425 1.18 13.76 -22.51
CA ILE A 425 0.67 13.30 -23.82
C ILE A 425 1.47 13.95 -24.96
N ASP A 426 1.59 15.27 -24.99
CA ASP A 426 2.30 15.99 -26.06
C ASP A 426 3.83 15.71 -26.07
N ALA A 427 4.39 15.19 -24.96
CA ALA A 427 5.80 14.77 -24.89
C ALA A 427 6.06 13.38 -25.52
N TYR A 428 5.13 12.43 -25.39
CA TYR A 428 5.29 11.05 -25.90
C TYR A 428 4.57 10.79 -27.23
N PHE A 429 3.47 11.49 -27.53
CA PHE A 429 2.56 11.12 -28.62
C PHE A 429 2.30 12.26 -29.61
N ARG A 430 2.33 11.94 -30.90
CA ARG A 430 1.90 12.86 -31.98
C ARG A 430 0.37 12.82 -32.12
N VAL A 431 -0.31 13.70 -31.41
CA VAL A 431 -1.78 13.84 -31.48
C VAL A 431 -2.22 14.51 -32.78
N ALA A 432 -3.13 13.87 -33.52
CA ALA A 432 -3.72 14.43 -34.73
C ALA A 432 -4.68 15.60 -34.44
N ASN A 433 -4.71 16.61 -35.31
CA ASN A 433 -5.62 17.76 -35.18
C ASN A 433 -7.10 17.36 -35.20
N THR A 434 -7.48 16.28 -35.90
CA THR A 434 -8.86 15.78 -35.94
C THR A 434 -9.38 15.39 -34.54
N SER A 435 -8.56 14.71 -33.74
CA SER A 435 -8.84 14.37 -32.34
C SER A 435 -8.92 15.58 -31.40
N ARG A 436 -8.42 16.75 -31.84
CA ARG A 436 -8.59 18.03 -31.13
C ARG A 436 -9.86 18.79 -31.57
N THR A 437 -10.50 18.37 -32.67
CA THR A 437 -11.73 18.99 -33.20
C THR A 437 -13.01 18.21 -32.89
N ASP A 438 -12.98 16.87 -32.93
CA ASP A 438 -14.04 16.03 -32.33
C ASP A 438 -13.80 15.97 -30.83
N ARG A 439 -14.68 16.62 -30.07
CA ARG A 439 -14.55 16.74 -28.62
C ARG A 439 -14.80 15.43 -27.87
N ALA A 440 -15.62 14.53 -28.42
CA ALA A 440 -15.92 13.25 -27.79
C ALA A 440 -14.74 12.28 -28.03
N ALA A 441 -14.29 12.16 -29.28
CA ALA A 441 -13.11 11.36 -29.63
C ALA A 441 -11.84 11.87 -28.92
N GLY A 442 -11.72 13.18 -28.73
CA GLY A 442 -10.63 13.79 -27.96
C GLY A 442 -10.62 13.37 -26.48
N TYR A 443 -11.78 13.09 -25.86
CA TYR A 443 -11.82 12.56 -24.49
C TYR A 443 -11.31 11.11 -24.44
N ASP A 444 -11.77 10.25 -25.36
CA ASP A 444 -11.36 8.84 -25.39
C ASP A 444 -9.85 8.71 -25.61
N MET A 445 -9.30 9.55 -26.48
CA MET A 445 -7.86 9.66 -26.70
C MET A 445 -7.12 10.06 -25.42
N VAL A 446 -7.58 11.07 -24.68
CA VAL A 446 -6.95 11.47 -23.40
C VAL A 446 -7.06 10.36 -22.36
N SER A 447 -8.22 9.72 -22.24
CA SER A 447 -8.44 8.57 -21.34
C SER A 447 -7.47 7.44 -21.65
N TYR A 448 -7.43 6.98 -22.91
CA TYR A 448 -6.54 5.93 -23.37
C TYR A 448 -5.05 6.28 -23.16
N LEU A 449 -4.60 7.45 -23.64
CA LEU A 449 -3.19 7.82 -23.56
C LEU A 449 -2.72 8.07 -22.12
N THR A 450 -3.57 8.63 -21.24
CA THR A 450 -3.19 8.75 -19.82
C THR A 450 -3.12 7.40 -19.11
N GLN A 451 -3.95 6.42 -19.49
CA GLN A 451 -3.80 5.05 -18.98
C GLN A 451 -2.55 4.34 -19.51
N VAL A 452 -2.14 4.57 -20.77
CA VAL A 452 -0.85 4.09 -21.30
C VAL A 452 0.32 4.72 -20.52
N ILE A 453 0.31 6.04 -20.35
CA ILE A 453 1.33 6.77 -19.58
C ILE A 453 1.42 6.24 -18.15
N GLN A 454 0.28 6.09 -17.46
CA GLN A 454 0.23 5.53 -16.11
C GLN A 454 0.82 4.11 -16.06
N ALA A 455 0.37 3.22 -16.95
CA ALA A 455 0.80 1.83 -16.97
C ALA A 455 2.31 1.67 -17.24
N GLU A 456 2.84 2.42 -18.22
CA GLU A 456 4.27 2.43 -18.56
C GLU A 456 5.14 3.05 -17.45
N SER A 457 4.74 4.19 -16.88
CA SER A 457 5.48 4.85 -15.80
C SER A 457 5.53 4.02 -14.52
N VAL A 458 4.39 3.48 -14.06
CA VAL A 458 4.35 2.64 -12.85
C VAL A 458 5.07 1.31 -13.10
N ARG A 459 4.96 0.69 -14.28
CA ARG A 459 5.77 -0.50 -14.64
C ARG A 459 7.26 -0.19 -14.51
N THR A 460 7.72 0.93 -15.09
CA THR A 460 9.14 1.30 -15.10
C THR A 460 9.70 1.46 -13.68
N GLY A 461 8.93 2.10 -12.79
CA GLY A 461 9.24 2.20 -11.36
C GLY A 461 9.25 0.83 -10.67
N CYS A 462 8.12 0.12 -10.67
CA CYS A 462 7.98 -1.19 -10.01
C CYS A 462 9.04 -2.20 -10.45
N GLU A 463 9.33 -2.29 -11.76
CA GLU A 463 10.38 -3.17 -12.27
C GLU A 463 11.77 -2.74 -11.80
N ARG A 464 12.09 -1.43 -11.76
CA ARG A 464 13.35 -0.95 -11.20
C ARG A 464 13.50 -1.35 -9.74
N PHE A 465 12.48 -1.11 -8.92
CA PHE A 465 12.52 -1.47 -7.49
C PHE A 465 12.72 -2.97 -7.31
N ARG A 466 12.07 -3.83 -8.12
CA ARG A 466 12.33 -5.27 -8.15
C ARG A 466 13.76 -5.64 -8.60
N ARG A 467 14.39 -4.87 -9.50
CA ARG A 467 15.80 -5.06 -9.91
C ARG A 467 16.81 -4.57 -8.86
N LEU A 468 16.47 -3.58 -8.03
CA LEU A 468 17.34 -3.04 -6.97
C LEU A 468 17.44 -3.92 -5.71
N ARG A 469 16.63 -4.97 -5.68
CA ARG A 469 16.63 -5.96 -4.62
C ARG A 469 17.98 -6.68 -4.51
N GLY A 470 18.57 -6.72 -3.31
CA GLY A 470 19.90 -7.30 -3.09
C GLY A 470 21.07 -6.55 -3.75
N HIS A 471 20.82 -5.37 -4.35
CA HIS A 471 21.85 -4.50 -4.90
C HIS A 471 22.06 -3.31 -4.01
N ILE A 472 23.32 -3.02 -3.70
CA ILE A 472 23.69 -1.80 -3.00
C ILE A 472 24.71 -1.07 -3.87
N HIS A 473 24.47 0.21 -4.13
CA HIS A 473 25.30 1.10 -4.94
C HIS A 473 25.40 2.43 -4.21
N ASP A 474 26.61 2.80 -3.78
CA ASP A 474 26.87 4.00 -2.98
C ASP A 474 25.90 4.19 -1.79
N GLY A 475 25.67 3.10 -1.06
CA GLY A 475 24.77 3.04 0.11
C GLY A 475 23.28 2.95 -0.24
N LEU A 476 22.88 3.21 -1.48
CA LEU A 476 21.50 3.16 -1.95
C LEU A 476 21.12 1.77 -2.49
N GLY A 477 19.83 1.50 -2.62
CA GLY A 477 19.28 0.22 -3.08
C GLY A 477 18.83 -0.70 -1.94
N HIS A 478 18.98 -2.01 -2.12
CA HIS A 478 18.39 -3.06 -1.30
C HIS A 478 16.87 -2.91 -1.19
N ASN A 479 16.21 -2.58 -2.30
CA ASN A 479 14.77 -2.42 -2.28
C ASN A 479 14.09 -3.77 -2.00
N MET A 480 13.14 -3.78 -1.07
CA MET A 480 12.43 -4.98 -0.63
C MET A 480 10.90 -4.84 -0.66
N GLY A 481 10.40 -3.76 -1.26
CA GLY A 481 8.98 -3.60 -1.48
C GLY A 481 8.61 -2.40 -2.34
N VAL A 482 7.49 -2.55 -3.05
CA VAL A 482 6.80 -1.47 -3.75
C VAL A 482 5.27 -1.63 -3.63
N LEU A 483 4.65 -0.62 -3.03
CA LEU A 483 3.21 -0.40 -2.99
C LEU A 483 2.89 0.84 -3.82
N TYR A 484 2.19 0.70 -4.94
CA TYR A 484 1.82 1.87 -5.74
C TYR A 484 0.60 2.60 -5.19
N TRP A 485 0.58 3.92 -5.35
CA TRP A 485 -0.59 4.76 -5.17
C TRP A 485 -1.38 4.78 -6.48
N GLN A 486 -2.63 4.32 -6.55
CA GLN A 486 -3.43 3.61 -5.55
C GLN A 486 -4.12 2.40 -6.19
N LEU A 487 -4.75 1.51 -5.41
CA LEU A 487 -5.48 0.36 -5.95
C LEU A 487 -6.78 0.82 -6.63
N ASN A 488 -7.69 1.39 -5.84
CA ASN A 488 -9.10 1.53 -6.19
C ASN A 488 -9.58 3.00 -6.12
N ASP A 489 -10.67 3.29 -6.83
CA ASP A 489 -11.34 4.60 -6.84
C ASP A 489 -12.55 4.64 -5.89
N ILE A 490 -12.70 5.76 -5.17
CA ILE A 490 -13.83 6.05 -4.26
C ILE A 490 -15.07 6.61 -4.99
N TRP A 491 -14.87 7.15 -6.20
CA TRP A 491 -15.89 7.72 -7.09
C TRP A 491 -15.34 7.86 -8.53
N PRO A 492 -16.16 8.09 -9.57
CA PRO A 492 -15.65 8.33 -10.92
C PRO A 492 -14.97 9.70 -11.07
N ALA A 493 -13.64 9.72 -11.10
CA ALA A 493 -12.81 10.91 -11.32
C ALA A 493 -11.42 10.52 -11.87
N PRO A 494 -10.60 11.48 -12.36
CA PRO A 494 -9.19 11.24 -12.63
C PRO A 494 -8.43 10.95 -11.32
N SER A 495 -7.62 9.92 -11.31
CA SER A 495 -6.95 9.42 -10.11
C SER A 495 -5.72 8.57 -10.45
N TRP A 496 -4.99 8.13 -9.44
CA TRP A 496 -3.88 7.21 -9.57
C TRP A 496 -4.32 5.73 -9.49
N ALA A 497 -5.63 5.45 -9.36
CA ALA A 497 -6.13 4.10 -9.17
C ALA A 497 -5.88 3.21 -10.40
N SER A 498 -5.60 1.93 -10.19
CA SER A 498 -5.57 0.90 -11.23
C SER A 498 -6.93 0.24 -11.48
N ILE A 499 -7.85 0.31 -10.51
CA ILE A 499 -9.22 -0.18 -10.57
C ILE A 499 -10.18 1.00 -10.39
N GLU A 500 -11.09 1.19 -11.34
CA GLU A 500 -12.12 2.24 -11.33
C GLU A 500 -13.21 1.97 -10.30
N TYR A 501 -13.97 3.01 -9.97
CA TYR A 501 -15.17 2.90 -9.14
C TYR A 501 -16.20 2.00 -9.85
N GLY A 502 -16.58 0.90 -9.20
CA GLY A 502 -17.37 -0.17 -9.80
C GLY A 502 -16.53 -1.31 -10.40
N GLY A 503 -15.27 -1.46 -10.01
CA GLY A 503 -14.48 -2.69 -10.18
C GLY A 503 -13.80 -2.89 -11.54
N ARG A 504 -13.99 -1.98 -12.51
CA ARG A 504 -13.38 -2.10 -13.83
C ARG A 504 -11.87 -1.84 -13.76
N TRP A 505 -11.08 -2.77 -14.31
CA TRP A 505 -9.62 -2.61 -14.40
C TRP A 505 -9.23 -1.57 -15.47
N LYS A 506 -8.43 -0.57 -15.07
CA LYS A 506 -7.66 0.29 -16.00
C LYS A 506 -6.46 -0.49 -16.55
N MET A 507 -5.80 0.05 -17.57
CA MET A 507 -4.61 -0.57 -18.18
C MET A 507 -3.51 -0.91 -17.16
N LEU A 508 -3.36 -0.11 -16.09
CA LEU A 508 -2.40 -0.33 -15.02
C LEU A 508 -2.60 -1.69 -14.31
N GLN A 509 -3.83 -2.15 -14.05
CA GLN A 509 -4.06 -3.42 -13.34
C GLN A 509 -3.60 -4.63 -14.18
N TYR A 510 -3.84 -4.58 -15.50
CA TYR A 510 -3.32 -5.59 -16.44
C TYR A 510 -1.79 -5.58 -16.53
N PHE A 511 -1.16 -4.42 -16.38
CA PHE A 511 0.29 -4.30 -16.31
C PHE A 511 0.82 -4.82 -14.98
N ALA A 512 0.17 -4.53 -13.85
CA ALA A 512 0.54 -5.02 -12.52
C ALA A 512 0.60 -6.55 -12.48
N LYS A 513 -0.41 -7.22 -13.06
CA LYS A 513 -0.41 -8.68 -13.25
C LYS A 513 0.87 -9.21 -13.91
N LYS A 514 1.46 -8.47 -14.86
CA LYS A 514 2.73 -8.81 -15.51
C LYS A 514 3.93 -8.42 -14.65
N PHE A 515 4.07 -7.16 -14.24
CA PHE A 515 5.28 -6.68 -13.55
C PHE A 515 5.42 -7.16 -12.09
N PHE A 516 4.34 -7.70 -11.49
CA PHE A 516 4.38 -8.43 -10.22
C PHE A 516 4.36 -9.95 -10.37
N SER A 517 4.43 -10.51 -11.58
CA SER A 517 4.63 -11.95 -11.81
C SER A 517 5.81 -12.48 -10.98
N PRO A 518 5.73 -13.69 -10.37
CA PRO A 518 6.82 -14.27 -9.60
C PRO A 518 8.16 -14.31 -10.35
N ILE A 519 8.11 -14.53 -11.66
CA ILE A 519 9.25 -14.37 -12.57
C ILE A 519 8.94 -13.25 -13.56
N ILE A 520 9.86 -12.30 -13.74
CA ILE A 520 9.83 -11.30 -14.82
C ILE A 520 11.18 -11.21 -15.52
N VAL A 521 11.14 -10.93 -16.83
CA VAL A 521 12.27 -10.39 -17.58
C VAL A 521 12.07 -8.88 -17.66
N SER A 522 13.07 -8.12 -17.21
CA SER A 522 12.99 -6.66 -17.11
C SER A 522 14.15 -6.03 -17.91
N PRO A 523 13.92 -5.75 -19.21
CA PRO A 523 14.88 -5.06 -20.06
C PRO A 523 14.86 -3.56 -19.79
N TYR A 524 16.03 -2.91 -19.82
CA TYR A 524 16.09 -1.45 -19.92
C TYR A 524 17.34 -0.96 -20.64
N LEU A 525 17.25 0.23 -21.24
CA LEU A 525 18.38 0.95 -21.81
C LEU A 525 19.18 1.61 -20.68
N GLU A 526 20.42 1.17 -20.49
CA GLU A 526 21.39 1.84 -19.61
C GLU A 526 21.98 3.07 -20.31
N ARG A 527 22.24 2.93 -21.60
CA ARG A 527 22.70 3.96 -22.54
C ARG A 527 21.99 3.71 -23.87
N ASP A 528 22.06 4.68 -24.79
CA ASP A 528 21.44 4.57 -26.11
C ASP A 528 21.93 3.36 -26.94
N ASP A 529 23.10 2.80 -26.59
CA ASP A 529 23.74 1.62 -27.21
C ASP A 529 23.83 0.36 -26.33
N GLU A 530 23.27 0.37 -25.10
CA GLU A 530 23.36 -0.77 -24.17
C GLU A 530 22.00 -1.12 -23.54
N ILE A 531 21.52 -2.34 -23.79
CA ILE A 531 20.36 -2.93 -23.13
C ILE A 531 20.84 -3.89 -22.04
N LYS A 532 20.41 -3.67 -20.79
CA LYS A 532 20.60 -4.63 -19.70
C LYS A 532 19.34 -5.48 -19.53
N LEU A 533 19.54 -6.79 -19.37
CA LEU A 533 18.47 -7.78 -19.19
C LEU A 533 18.57 -8.37 -17.79
N PHE A 534 17.60 -8.03 -16.94
CA PHE A 534 17.46 -8.63 -15.61
C PHE A 534 16.37 -9.69 -15.62
N ILE A 535 16.57 -10.76 -14.85
CA ILE A 535 15.53 -11.72 -14.50
C ILE A 535 15.35 -11.64 -12.99
N VAL A 536 14.13 -11.32 -12.55
CA VAL A 536 13.76 -11.33 -11.13
C VAL A 536 12.98 -12.60 -10.85
N ASN A 537 13.31 -13.29 -9.76
CA ASN A 537 12.66 -14.51 -9.31
C ASN A 537 12.26 -14.37 -7.83
N ASP A 538 10.96 -14.44 -7.55
CA ASP A 538 10.40 -14.41 -6.19
C ASP A 538 10.26 -15.82 -5.58
N PHE A 539 10.51 -16.89 -6.34
CA PHE A 539 10.44 -18.26 -5.79
C PHE A 539 11.61 -18.55 -4.86
N LEU A 540 11.34 -19.27 -3.77
CA LEU A 540 12.34 -19.72 -2.81
C LEU A 540 13.36 -20.70 -3.42
N ALA A 541 12.99 -21.39 -4.50
CA ALA A 541 13.88 -22.21 -5.31
C ALA A 541 14.47 -21.41 -6.50
N PRO A 542 15.68 -21.75 -6.97
CA PRO A 542 16.16 -21.28 -8.27
C PRO A 542 15.28 -21.87 -9.40
N VAL A 543 15.38 -21.30 -10.60
CA VAL A 543 14.79 -21.90 -11.81
C VAL A 543 15.90 -22.59 -12.58
N GLU A 544 15.81 -23.91 -12.66
CA GLU A 544 16.70 -24.77 -13.44
C GLU A 544 16.25 -24.76 -14.92
N ASP A 545 17.19 -24.98 -15.84
CA ASP A 545 16.98 -25.05 -17.29
C ASP A 545 16.19 -23.88 -17.92
N ALA A 546 16.29 -22.69 -17.32
CA ALA A 546 15.68 -21.48 -17.86
C ALA A 546 16.27 -21.13 -19.25
N VAL A 547 15.39 -20.88 -20.21
CA VAL A 547 15.74 -20.36 -21.55
C VAL A 547 15.18 -18.94 -21.66
N LEU A 548 16.04 -18.00 -22.06
CA LEU A 548 15.67 -16.63 -22.38
C LEU A 548 15.81 -16.42 -23.90
N ASP A 549 14.66 -16.38 -24.59
CA ASP A 549 14.55 -15.96 -25.97
C ASP A 549 14.55 -14.44 -26.07
N VAL A 550 15.48 -13.87 -26.84
CA VAL A 550 15.52 -12.44 -27.16
C VAL A 550 15.36 -12.29 -28.66
N THR A 551 14.38 -11.50 -29.10
CA THR A 551 14.12 -11.24 -30.52
C THR A 551 13.86 -9.76 -30.76
N LEU A 552 14.55 -9.21 -31.77
CA LEU A 552 14.37 -7.86 -32.28
C LEU A 552 13.44 -7.89 -33.49
N TYR A 553 12.43 -7.02 -33.50
CA TYR A 553 11.51 -6.81 -34.61
C TYR A 553 11.65 -5.38 -35.16
N SER A 554 11.32 -5.19 -36.43
CA SER A 554 11.09 -3.86 -36.98
C SER A 554 9.69 -3.37 -36.60
N ALA A 555 9.52 -2.08 -36.31
CA ALA A 555 8.18 -1.49 -36.12
C ALA A 555 7.28 -1.61 -37.38
N LEU A 556 7.86 -1.96 -38.53
CA LEU A 556 7.17 -2.13 -39.81
C LEU A 556 6.92 -3.60 -40.21
N SER A 557 7.42 -4.58 -39.44
CA SER A 557 7.32 -6.00 -39.80
C SER A 557 7.37 -6.94 -38.59
N PHE A 558 6.49 -7.94 -38.60
CA PHE A 558 6.52 -9.05 -37.64
C PHE A 558 7.57 -10.13 -37.97
N ALA A 559 8.36 -9.96 -39.04
CA ALA A 559 9.54 -10.80 -39.27
C ALA A 559 10.66 -10.39 -38.29
N PRO A 560 11.31 -11.37 -37.62
CA PRO A 560 12.43 -11.07 -36.73
C PRO A 560 13.62 -10.55 -37.53
N LEU A 561 14.22 -9.44 -37.09
CA LEU A 561 15.48 -8.92 -37.62
C LEU A 561 16.66 -9.73 -37.08
N TRP A 562 16.56 -10.15 -35.82
CA TRP A 562 17.55 -10.96 -35.12
C TRP A 562 16.90 -11.68 -33.94
N SER A 563 17.31 -12.93 -33.70
CA SER A 563 16.87 -13.74 -32.56
C SER A 563 18.07 -14.50 -31.99
N PHE A 564 18.14 -14.63 -30.66
CA PHE A 564 19.11 -15.47 -29.99
C PHE A 564 18.55 -16.02 -28.68
N GLN A 565 19.12 -17.15 -28.24
CA GLN A 565 18.78 -17.82 -26.99
C GLN A 565 19.92 -17.74 -26.00
N LEU A 566 19.56 -17.64 -24.72
CA LEU A 566 20.46 -17.66 -23.58
C LEU A 566 19.95 -18.69 -22.57
N GLN A 567 20.86 -19.32 -21.83
CA GLN A 567 20.55 -20.17 -20.68
C GLN A 567 21.03 -19.47 -19.38
N PRO A 568 20.27 -18.49 -18.87
CA PRO A 568 20.65 -17.75 -17.67
C PRO A 568 20.50 -18.60 -16.41
N LYS A 569 21.44 -18.44 -15.46
CA LYS A 569 21.28 -19.00 -14.11
C LYS A 569 20.32 -18.13 -13.30
N VAL A 570 19.06 -18.53 -13.21
CA VAL A 570 18.03 -17.81 -12.45
C VAL A 570 18.07 -18.22 -10.98
N VAL A 571 18.67 -17.38 -10.14
CA VAL A 571 18.87 -17.66 -8.71
C VAL A 571 17.58 -17.58 -7.90
N SER A 572 17.57 -18.22 -6.74
CA SER A 572 16.46 -18.17 -5.77
C SER A 572 16.32 -16.81 -5.10
N HIS A 573 15.08 -16.50 -4.69
CA HIS A 573 14.71 -15.38 -3.81
C HIS A 573 15.62 -15.16 -2.59
N GLN A 574 16.20 -16.21 -2.01
CA GLN A 574 17.04 -16.10 -0.79
C GLN A 574 18.48 -15.61 -1.01
N GLN A 575 18.95 -15.41 -2.25
CA GLN A 575 20.32 -14.93 -2.48
C GLN A 575 20.46 -13.43 -2.21
N LYS A 576 21.55 -13.05 -1.54
CA LYS A 576 21.82 -11.65 -1.12
C LYS A 576 22.08 -10.67 -2.27
N HIS A 577 22.33 -11.16 -3.49
CA HIS A 577 22.66 -10.35 -4.67
C HIS A 577 21.96 -10.88 -5.93
N LEU A 578 21.37 -9.98 -6.74
CA LEU A 578 20.61 -10.32 -7.96
C LEU A 578 21.27 -9.76 -9.24
N GLY A 579 22.55 -10.06 -9.47
CA GLY A 579 23.31 -9.57 -10.62
C GLY A 579 22.54 -9.67 -11.96
N PRO A 580 22.71 -8.72 -12.90
CA PRO A 580 22.04 -8.76 -14.20
C PRO A 580 22.22 -10.13 -14.85
N ALA A 581 21.13 -10.73 -15.32
CA ALA A 581 21.17 -12.06 -15.91
C ALA A 581 22.05 -12.07 -17.16
N VAL A 582 21.93 -11.03 -18.01
CA VAL A 582 22.84 -10.73 -19.13
C VAL A 582 22.92 -9.21 -19.37
N VAL A 583 24.08 -8.73 -19.81
CA VAL A 583 24.27 -7.38 -20.37
C VAL A 583 24.46 -7.52 -21.88
N VAL A 584 23.66 -6.81 -22.69
CA VAL A 584 23.74 -6.82 -24.15
C VAL A 584 24.19 -5.45 -24.65
N GLN A 585 25.45 -5.35 -25.04
CA GLN A 585 25.97 -4.17 -25.74
C GLN A 585 25.72 -4.33 -27.24
N TRP A 586 25.03 -3.35 -27.83
CA TRP A 586 24.97 -3.26 -29.28
C TRP A 586 26.27 -2.64 -29.76
N LEU A 587 27.09 -3.43 -30.45
CA LEU A 587 28.12 -2.84 -31.31
C LEU A 587 27.40 -1.88 -32.27
N LYS A 588 27.90 -0.65 -32.37
CA LYS A 588 27.32 0.40 -33.21
C LYS A 588 27.22 -0.07 -34.66
N TYR A 589 26.05 -0.56 -35.05
CA TYR A 589 25.68 -0.60 -36.45
C TYR A 589 25.59 0.85 -36.91
N SER A 590 26.53 1.22 -37.76
CA SER A 590 26.59 2.56 -38.32
C SER A 590 25.41 2.74 -39.29
N ALA A 591 25.04 3.99 -39.57
CA ALA A 591 24.01 4.26 -40.58
C ALA A 591 24.39 3.80 -42.01
N ALA A 592 25.63 3.31 -42.22
CA ALA A 592 26.03 2.66 -43.47
C ALA A 592 25.56 1.20 -43.54
N ASP A 593 25.41 0.51 -42.41
CA ASP A 593 25.07 -0.92 -42.38
C ASP A 593 23.58 -1.18 -42.64
N THR A 594 22.70 -0.22 -42.33
CA THR A 594 21.29 -0.25 -42.73
C THR A 594 21.08 -0.05 -44.24
N GLN A 595 21.97 0.66 -44.94
CA GLN A 595 21.94 0.70 -46.42
C GLN A 595 22.41 -0.61 -47.06
N ALA A 596 23.23 -1.41 -46.38
CA ALA A 596 23.57 -2.76 -46.83
C ALA A 596 22.37 -3.73 -46.72
N ALA A 597 21.52 -3.58 -45.69
CA ALA A 597 20.32 -4.38 -45.51
C ALA A 597 19.21 -4.09 -46.56
N GLU A 598 19.12 -2.86 -47.07
CA GLU A 598 18.17 -2.51 -48.15
C GLU A 598 18.67 -2.87 -49.55
N SER A 599 19.94 -3.27 -49.72
CA SER A 599 20.57 -3.45 -51.04
C SER A 599 21.04 -4.87 -51.39
N ASN A 600 20.85 -5.87 -50.50
CA ASN A 600 21.36 -7.23 -50.77
C ASN A 600 20.41 -8.38 -50.35
N PRO A 601 19.57 -8.90 -51.26
CA PRO A 601 18.80 -10.12 -51.04
C PRO A 601 19.70 -11.35 -51.31
N GLY A 602 20.62 -11.67 -50.40
CA GLY A 602 21.61 -12.73 -50.56
C GLY A 602 21.92 -13.47 -49.25
N CYS A 603 21.82 -14.81 -49.28
CA CYS A 603 22.00 -15.68 -48.12
C CYS A 603 23.46 -15.82 -47.65
N GLY A 604 23.64 -16.15 -46.36
CA GLY A 604 24.69 -17.06 -45.90
C GLY A 604 25.46 -16.62 -44.65
N GLY A 605 25.44 -17.47 -43.60
CA GLY A 605 26.30 -17.35 -42.41
C GLY A 605 25.55 -17.59 -41.11
#